data_AF-A0AAJ1BTL7-F1
#
_entry.id   AF-A0AAJ1BTL7-F1
#
_cell.length_a   1.000
_cell.length_b   1.000
_cell.length_c   1.000
_cell.angle_alpha   90.00
_cell.angle_beta   90.00
_cell.angle_gamma   90.00
#
_symmetry.space_group_name_H-M   'P 1'
#
loop_
_entity.id
_entity.type
_entity.pdbx_description
1 polymer ?
#
loop_
_entity_poly.entity_id
_entity_poly.type
_entity_poly.pdbx_seq_one_letter_code
_entity_poly.pdbx_strand_id
1 'polypeptide(L)'
;WDGIDNDGDCAMLNASNQDYNGDGIACGPGDLGVDEDFSEQFITDLVNTREIYVIPMLNVDGNRYDREEYCGETAWENCRTSGWRKNLRDNTVTGVTPLPDVDEEVDEGCDGVDLNRNYQFEWGAPLGATGPLFPGMCYAGGPNNDVYNGPVDTVDNDGDGRLNEDHVDGKDDDADGLVDEDWMGGNSEPETKFIQDMTEMNDDDGDGSSEFKSTITWHSFSELVLWPWGHCTDCVTPDDEYLIYHGNVMAQMTDYAPMQSSELYPTTGDFCDWHYGVHDSYCYTIEIGNAFHELPEDIAHTAVRNLGISFYMSEIADDPRYRAIVGIENTTTRQWLADPANVTVPENGDIPVELCLDTAFPYTIQIERTHLMWRFVEPTRQQNDFGPTEWVDVPWKMSAFAETDDSCVLLDGANGTLLHSYIPLPDTLAGKIQYKAMLGTTNGAFPFTYPGVNEGGNYYELTIPYRASFGSSVLAVLMFLVIASFVWGGLGYTLRAMFDDERGVIGLPEDGG
;
A
#
# COMPACT_ATOMS: atom_id res chain seq x y z
N TRP A 1 -8.77 9.35 -22.33
CA TRP A 1 -9.44 10.10 -21.26
C TRP A 1 -10.69 9.34 -20.87
N ASP A 2 -10.56 8.63 -19.76
CA ASP A 2 -11.56 7.85 -19.01
C ASP A 2 -12.32 8.71 -17.98
N GLY A 3 -11.91 9.97 -17.81
CA GLY A 3 -12.48 10.89 -16.83
C GLY A 3 -11.67 11.01 -15.54
N ILE A 4 -10.50 10.36 -15.46
CA ILE A 4 -9.57 10.35 -14.31
C ILE A 4 -8.27 11.07 -14.72
N ASP A 5 -7.59 11.68 -13.74
CA ASP A 5 -6.32 12.39 -13.91
C ASP A 5 -5.12 11.44 -13.83
N ASN A 6 -4.90 10.66 -14.89
CA ASN A 6 -3.91 9.58 -14.88
C ASN A 6 -2.43 10.02 -14.75
N ASP A 7 -2.14 11.32 -14.79
CA ASP A 7 -0.80 11.91 -14.67
C ASP A 7 -0.68 12.94 -13.53
N GLY A 8 -1.71 13.10 -12.69
CA GLY A 8 -1.70 13.94 -11.49
C GLY A 8 -1.47 15.44 -11.76
N ASP A 9 -1.62 15.89 -13.01
CA ASP A 9 -1.35 17.28 -13.43
C ASP A 9 -2.61 18.17 -13.42
N CYS A 10 -3.77 17.56 -13.17
CA CYS A 10 -5.11 18.12 -13.14
C CYS A 10 -5.58 18.81 -14.41
N ALA A 11 -4.77 18.85 -15.46
CA ALA A 11 -5.03 19.65 -16.64
C ALA A 11 -6.13 19.02 -17.52
N MET A 12 -6.32 17.71 -17.41
CA MET A 12 -7.32 16.97 -18.19
C MET A 12 -8.64 16.75 -17.43
N LEU A 13 -8.71 16.97 -16.12
CA LEU A 13 -9.95 16.89 -15.35
C LEU A 13 -10.96 17.98 -15.76
N ASN A 14 -12.25 17.63 -15.68
CA ASN A 14 -13.30 18.62 -15.87
C ASN A 14 -13.26 19.63 -14.71
N ALA A 15 -13.36 20.93 -15.00
CA ALA A 15 -13.27 22.00 -14.00
C ALA A 15 -14.31 21.89 -12.86
N SER A 16 -15.41 21.15 -13.04
CA SER A 16 -16.38 20.86 -11.97
C SER A 16 -15.95 19.78 -10.99
N ASN A 17 -14.93 18.97 -11.35
CA ASN A 17 -14.41 17.88 -10.54
C ASN A 17 -13.07 18.25 -9.89
N GLN A 18 -12.42 19.31 -10.38
CA GLN A 18 -11.16 19.83 -9.83
C GLN A 18 -11.33 20.46 -8.45
N ASP A 19 -12.55 20.79 -8.01
CA ASP A 19 -12.85 21.33 -6.66
C ASP A 19 -14.23 20.77 -6.31
N TYR A 20 -14.31 19.44 -6.24
CA TYR A 20 -15.55 18.71 -6.06
C TYR A 20 -16.14 18.96 -4.68
N ASN A 21 -15.27 19.07 -3.66
CA ASN A 21 -15.66 19.32 -2.29
C ASN A 21 -15.96 20.81 -2.00
N GLY A 22 -15.56 21.73 -2.90
CA GLY A 22 -15.85 23.16 -2.81
C GLY A 22 -15.03 23.88 -1.75
N ASP A 23 -13.89 23.32 -1.32
CA ASP A 23 -12.99 23.94 -0.34
C ASP A 23 -12.15 25.11 -0.95
N GLY A 24 -12.17 25.23 -2.28
CA GLY A 24 -11.49 26.29 -3.03
C GLY A 24 -10.02 26.00 -3.33
N ILE A 25 -9.53 24.80 -3.00
CA ILE A 25 -8.24 24.25 -3.37
C ILE A 25 -8.48 23.33 -4.56
N ALA A 26 -8.23 23.84 -5.77
CA ALA A 26 -8.37 23.00 -6.94
C ALA A 26 -7.34 21.87 -6.90
N CYS A 27 -7.82 20.63 -6.97
CA CYS A 27 -7.06 19.41 -6.84
C CYS A 27 -6.42 19.23 -5.47
N GLY A 28 -7.21 19.51 -4.45
CA GLY A 28 -6.87 19.20 -3.07
C GLY A 28 -7.15 17.74 -2.72
N PRO A 29 -6.68 17.29 -1.54
CA PRO A 29 -7.07 16.00 -0.97
C PRO A 29 -8.61 15.83 -0.92
N GLY A 30 -9.13 14.72 -1.46
CA GLY A 30 -10.56 14.44 -1.50
C GLY A 30 -11.31 14.91 -2.74
N ASP A 31 -10.67 15.69 -3.62
CA ASP A 31 -11.24 16.00 -4.92
C ASP A 31 -11.27 14.76 -5.82
N LEU A 32 -12.43 14.49 -6.41
CA LEU A 32 -12.62 13.30 -7.24
C LEU A 32 -11.68 13.29 -8.44
N GLY A 33 -10.79 12.29 -8.47
CA GLY A 33 -9.88 12.01 -9.59
C GLY A 33 -8.47 12.58 -9.43
N VAL A 34 -8.10 13.12 -8.26
CA VAL A 34 -6.80 13.77 -7.99
C VAL A 34 -5.87 12.89 -7.16
N ASP A 35 -6.43 12.07 -6.29
CA ASP A 35 -5.79 11.10 -5.40
C ASP A 35 -6.14 9.64 -5.76
N GLU A 36 -6.70 9.44 -6.97
CA GLU A 36 -7.08 8.15 -7.54
C GLU A 36 -6.02 7.60 -8.54
N ASP A 37 -4.87 8.26 -8.69
CA ASP A 37 -3.88 8.04 -9.76
C ASP A 37 -2.82 6.95 -9.45
N PHE A 38 -3.08 6.08 -8.47
CA PHE A 38 -2.19 4.95 -8.20
C PHE A 38 -2.12 4.02 -9.41
N SER A 39 -0.92 3.88 -9.98
CA SER A 39 -0.76 2.99 -11.12
C SER A 39 -1.16 1.56 -10.76
N GLU A 40 -1.92 0.88 -11.63
CA GLU A 40 -2.32 -0.52 -11.39
C GLU A 40 -1.09 -1.42 -11.15
N GLN A 41 0.04 -1.08 -11.78
CA GLN A 41 1.30 -1.77 -11.55
C GLN A 41 1.83 -1.59 -10.13
N PHE A 42 1.74 -0.38 -9.56
CA PHE A 42 2.10 -0.11 -8.16
C PHE A 42 1.20 -0.91 -7.20
N ILE A 43 -0.12 -0.87 -7.39
CA ILE A 43 -1.06 -1.66 -6.58
C ILE A 43 -0.76 -3.16 -6.70
N THR A 44 -0.50 -3.64 -7.93
CA THR A 44 -0.15 -5.04 -8.17
C THR A 44 1.14 -5.44 -7.47
N ASP A 45 2.15 -4.57 -7.46
CA ASP A 45 3.41 -4.85 -6.76
C ASP A 45 3.19 -4.91 -5.24
N LEU A 46 2.40 -4.00 -4.67
CA LEU A 46 2.04 -4.04 -3.25
C LEU A 46 1.32 -5.34 -2.89
N VAL A 47 0.27 -5.71 -3.62
CA VAL A 47 -0.50 -6.94 -3.37
C VAL A 47 0.37 -8.19 -3.52
N ASN A 48 1.35 -8.20 -4.42
CA ASN A 48 2.26 -9.33 -4.60
C ASN A 48 3.35 -9.42 -3.52
N THR A 49 3.60 -8.34 -2.77
CA THR A 49 4.72 -8.24 -1.82
C THR A 49 4.29 -7.97 -0.38
N ARG A 50 2.98 -7.90 -0.12
CA ARG A 50 2.38 -7.64 1.20
C ARG A 50 1.20 -8.56 1.43
N GLU A 51 0.98 -8.91 2.69
CA GLU A 51 -0.29 -9.45 3.15
C GLU A 51 -1.09 -8.32 3.80
N ILE A 52 -2.27 -8.04 3.26
CA ILE A 52 -3.09 -6.90 3.67
C ILE A 52 -4.37 -7.44 4.31
N TYR A 53 -4.59 -7.05 5.56
CA TYR A 53 -5.75 -7.45 6.34
C TYR A 53 -6.67 -6.26 6.55
N VAL A 54 -7.96 -6.46 6.32
CA VAL A 54 -8.97 -5.40 6.44
C VAL A 54 -10.09 -5.93 7.32
N ILE A 55 -10.30 -5.28 8.46
CA ILE A 55 -11.43 -5.50 9.36
C ILE A 55 -12.42 -4.36 9.10
N PRO A 56 -13.45 -4.56 8.25
CA PRO A 56 -14.33 -3.47 7.83
C PRO A 56 -15.19 -2.91 8.97
N MET A 57 -15.47 -3.73 9.98
CA MET A 57 -16.24 -3.33 11.15
C MET A 57 -15.95 -4.28 12.31
N LEU A 58 -15.42 -3.75 13.40
CA LEU A 58 -15.15 -4.51 14.62
C LEU A 58 -16.39 -4.60 15.53
N ASN A 59 -17.00 -3.45 15.84
CA ASN A 59 -18.17 -3.36 16.72
C ASN A 59 -19.50 -3.39 15.93
N VAL A 60 -19.86 -4.57 15.41
CA VAL A 60 -21.10 -4.74 14.62
C VAL A 60 -22.36 -4.54 15.47
N ASP A 61 -22.33 -5.03 16.71
CA ASP A 61 -23.49 -4.99 17.60
C ASP A 61 -23.83 -3.56 18.01
N GLY A 62 -22.82 -2.77 18.43
CA GLY A 62 -22.99 -1.36 18.74
C GLY A 62 -23.43 -0.54 17.52
N ASN A 63 -22.85 -0.79 16.33
CA ASN A 63 -23.24 -0.09 15.10
C ASN A 63 -24.72 -0.32 14.74
N ARG A 64 -25.19 -1.57 14.85
CA ARG A 64 -26.59 -1.89 14.57
C ARG A 64 -27.53 -1.23 15.57
N TYR A 65 -27.21 -1.26 16.86
CA TYR A 65 -28.01 -0.60 17.88
C TYR A 65 -28.10 0.91 17.65
N ASP A 66 -26.97 1.55 17.31
CA ASP A 66 -26.95 2.97 16.99
C ASP A 66 -27.90 3.35 15.84
N ARG A 67 -27.83 2.59 14.74
CA ARG A 67 -28.59 2.84 13.52
C ARG A 67 -30.06 2.44 13.62
N GLU A 68 -30.36 1.36 14.32
CA GLU A 68 -31.70 0.75 14.33
C GLU A 68 -32.55 1.25 15.52
N GLU A 69 -31.94 1.57 16.66
CA GLU A 69 -32.66 1.87 17.91
C GLU A 69 -32.29 3.25 18.51
N TYR A 70 -31.01 3.58 18.63
CA TYR A 70 -30.57 4.78 19.38
C TYR A 70 -30.76 6.10 18.59
N CYS A 71 -30.07 6.26 17.46
CA CYS A 71 -30.15 7.47 16.61
C CYS A 71 -31.10 7.29 15.42
N GLY A 72 -31.25 6.07 14.91
CA GLY A 72 -32.14 5.74 13.79
C GLY A 72 -31.53 5.95 12.39
N GLU A 73 -32.27 5.58 11.35
CA GLU A 73 -31.77 5.58 9.95
C GLU A 73 -31.40 6.98 9.41
N THR A 74 -31.88 8.07 10.02
CA THR A 74 -31.60 9.45 9.59
C THR A 74 -30.67 10.19 10.55
N ALA A 75 -29.77 9.46 11.22
CA ALA A 75 -28.90 9.96 12.28
C ALA A 75 -28.11 11.25 11.90
N TRP A 76 -27.79 11.45 10.62
CA TRP A 76 -27.14 12.67 10.14
C TRP A 76 -27.97 13.95 10.36
N GLU A 77 -29.29 13.86 10.56
CA GLU A 77 -30.18 15.00 10.82
C GLU A 77 -30.39 15.28 12.31
N ASN A 78 -30.56 14.23 13.12
CA ASN A 78 -30.98 14.32 14.52
C ASN A 78 -29.89 13.95 15.54
N CYS A 79 -28.84 13.25 15.11
CA CYS A 79 -27.78 12.68 15.95
C CYS A 79 -26.37 13.01 15.45
N ARG A 80 -26.19 13.98 14.53
CA ARG A 80 -24.94 14.20 13.78
C ARG A 80 -23.62 14.05 14.58
N THR A 81 -23.57 14.56 15.81
CA THR A 81 -22.36 14.53 16.67
C THR A 81 -22.58 13.77 17.98
N SER A 82 -23.50 12.81 18.01
CA SER A 82 -23.80 11.95 19.16
C SER A 82 -24.19 10.55 18.68
N GLY A 83 -23.97 9.51 19.47
CA GLY A 83 -24.39 8.17 19.09
C GLY A 83 -23.98 7.14 20.12
N TRP A 84 -24.39 5.90 19.88
CA TRP A 84 -23.91 4.77 20.66
C TRP A 84 -22.47 4.43 20.28
N ARG A 85 -21.60 4.28 21.29
CA ARG A 85 -20.13 4.12 21.11
C ARG A 85 -19.63 2.72 21.44
N LYS A 86 -20.09 2.15 22.55
CA LYS A 86 -19.55 0.92 23.15
C LYS A 86 -20.04 -0.33 22.42
N ASN A 87 -19.53 -1.51 22.77
CA ASN A 87 -20.20 -2.76 22.38
C ASN A 87 -21.51 -2.95 23.18
N LEU A 88 -22.16 -4.12 23.08
CA LEU A 88 -23.43 -4.40 23.78
C LEU A 88 -23.29 -5.42 24.91
N ARG A 89 -22.13 -5.48 25.58
CA ARG A 89 -21.96 -6.32 26.77
C ARG A 89 -22.95 -5.93 27.87
N ASP A 90 -23.76 -6.89 28.34
CA ASP A 90 -24.55 -6.71 29.56
C ASP A 90 -23.62 -6.62 30.78
N ASN A 91 -23.65 -5.47 31.43
CA ASN A 91 -22.87 -5.19 32.64
C ASN A 91 -23.74 -5.24 33.91
N THR A 92 -25.03 -5.53 33.78
CA THR A 92 -25.95 -5.64 34.90
C THR A 92 -25.77 -6.97 35.63
N VAL A 93 -25.96 -6.96 36.95
CA VAL A 93 -25.83 -8.16 37.80
C VAL A 93 -27.06 -9.08 37.66
N THR A 94 -27.94 -8.84 36.69
CA THR A 94 -29.24 -9.51 36.57
C THR A 94 -29.25 -10.79 35.76
N GLY A 95 -28.21 -11.13 34.98
CA GLY A 95 -28.29 -12.32 34.14
C GLY A 95 -26.99 -12.88 33.58
N VAL A 96 -26.13 -13.47 34.43
CA VAL A 96 -25.19 -14.49 33.91
C VAL A 96 -26.00 -15.76 33.60
N THR A 97 -26.72 -15.76 32.47
CA THR A 97 -27.37 -16.95 31.93
C THR A 97 -26.57 -17.47 30.73
N PRO A 98 -26.34 -18.80 30.63
CA PRO A 98 -25.75 -19.43 29.44
C PRO A 98 -26.59 -19.30 28.14
N LEU A 99 -27.69 -18.54 28.19
CA LEU A 99 -28.64 -18.29 27.12
C LEU A 99 -28.84 -16.77 27.06
N PRO A 100 -28.90 -16.16 25.87
CA PRO A 100 -29.22 -14.74 25.72
C PRO A 100 -30.56 -14.45 26.41
N ASP A 101 -30.60 -13.46 27.30
CA ASP A 101 -31.87 -12.96 27.82
C ASP A 101 -32.55 -12.15 26.71
N VAL A 102 -33.50 -12.78 26.03
CA VAL A 102 -34.22 -12.18 24.89
C VAL A 102 -35.21 -11.10 25.31
N ASP A 103 -35.43 -10.93 26.62
CA ASP A 103 -36.36 -9.96 27.20
C ASP A 103 -35.65 -8.78 27.89
N GLU A 104 -34.31 -8.70 27.82
CA GLU A 104 -33.51 -7.60 28.38
C GLU A 104 -33.35 -6.44 27.37
N GLU A 105 -33.66 -5.23 27.82
CA GLU A 105 -33.44 -4.00 27.06
C GLU A 105 -32.06 -3.43 27.42
N VAL A 106 -31.35 -2.86 26.44
CA VAL A 106 -30.02 -2.24 26.65
C VAL A 106 -30.12 -1.10 27.68
N ASP A 107 -29.36 -1.19 28.76
CA ASP A 107 -29.17 -0.09 29.71
C ASP A 107 -28.05 0.83 29.20
N GLU A 108 -28.44 1.89 28.49
CA GLU A 108 -27.50 2.89 27.96
C GLU A 108 -26.59 3.50 29.05
N GLY A 109 -27.02 3.49 30.30
CA GLY A 109 -26.27 3.99 31.44
C GLY A 109 -25.17 3.07 31.94
N CYS A 110 -25.13 1.80 31.50
CA CYS A 110 -24.16 0.84 32.02
C CYS A 110 -23.63 -0.19 31.03
N ASP A 111 -24.44 -0.64 30.09
CA ASP A 111 -24.06 -1.69 29.16
C ASP A 111 -22.99 -1.21 28.18
N GLY A 112 -22.22 -2.18 27.72
CA GLY A 112 -21.14 -1.98 26.78
C GLY A 112 -19.82 -1.58 27.43
N VAL A 113 -18.74 -1.96 26.74
CA VAL A 113 -17.34 -1.58 27.00
C VAL A 113 -16.83 -0.77 25.81
N ASP A 114 -16.04 0.27 26.10
CA ASP A 114 -15.30 0.99 25.07
C ASP A 114 -14.14 0.12 24.60
N LEU A 115 -14.26 -0.42 23.39
CA LEU A 115 -13.25 -1.30 22.81
C LEU A 115 -11.88 -0.61 22.70
N ASN A 116 -11.84 0.71 22.47
CA ASN A 116 -10.59 1.47 22.38
C ASN A 116 -10.07 1.93 23.76
N ARG A 117 -10.54 1.30 24.84
CA ARG A 117 -9.99 1.35 26.20
C ARG A 117 -9.74 -0.05 26.77
N ASN A 118 -9.90 -1.07 25.92
CA ASN A 118 -9.94 -2.47 26.31
C ASN A 118 -8.75 -3.25 25.72
N TYR A 119 -7.63 -2.61 25.41
CA TYR A 119 -6.37 -3.29 25.11
C TYR A 119 -5.46 -3.32 26.34
N GLN A 120 -4.55 -4.30 26.43
CA GLN A 120 -3.81 -4.60 27.66
C GLN A 120 -2.70 -3.60 28.00
N PHE A 121 -2.11 -2.94 27.00
CA PHE A 121 -0.97 -2.05 27.22
C PHE A 121 -1.39 -0.82 28.02
N GLU A 122 -0.77 -0.63 29.19
CA GLU A 122 -1.05 0.46 30.14
C GLU A 122 -2.55 0.56 30.50
N TRP A 123 -3.24 -0.60 30.53
CA TRP A 123 -4.68 -0.66 30.77
C TRP A 123 -5.05 -0.14 32.17
N GLY A 124 -5.95 0.83 32.23
CA GLY A 124 -6.43 1.37 33.50
C GLY A 124 -5.37 2.11 34.32
N ALA A 125 -4.21 2.45 33.73
CA ALA A 125 -3.18 3.27 34.37
C ALA A 125 -3.79 4.59 34.86
N PRO A 126 -3.32 5.16 35.99
CA PRO A 126 -4.01 6.22 36.72
C PRO A 126 -3.98 7.57 35.99
N LEU A 127 -4.84 7.72 34.99
CA LEU A 127 -5.10 8.98 34.30
C LEU A 127 -6.33 9.63 34.91
N GLY A 128 -6.08 10.71 35.67
CA GLY A 128 -7.09 11.44 36.45
C GLY A 128 -8.18 12.18 35.64
N ALA A 129 -8.56 11.71 34.46
CA ALA A 129 -9.62 12.35 33.66
C ALA A 129 -10.47 11.43 32.76
N THR A 130 -9.98 10.28 32.29
CA THR A 130 -10.61 9.56 31.15
C THR A 130 -11.06 8.13 31.43
N GLY A 131 -10.79 7.58 32.61
CA GLY A 131 -11.32 6.28 33.06
C GLY A 131 -12.34 6.41 34.21
N PRO A 132 -13.06 5.33 34.57
CA PRO A 132 -13.83 5.29 35.80
C PRO A 132 -12.91 5.48 37.03
N LEU A 133 -13.42 6.11 38.10
CA LEU A 133 -12.66 6.38 39.35
C LEU A 133 -12.06 5.12 39.99
N PHE A 134 -12.64 3.96 39.68
CA PHE A 134 -12.08 2.64 39.95
C PHE A 134 -12.14 1.84 38.63
N PRO A 135 -11.00 1.38 38.10
CA PRO A 135 -10.97 0.49 36.93
C PRO A 135 -11.89 -0.73 37.13
N GLY A 136 -12.54 -1.22 36.07
CA GLY A 136 -13.38 -2.42 36.17
C GLY A 136 -14.81 -2.21 36.68
N MET A 137 -15.25 -0.96 36.88
CA MET A 137 -16.59 -0.65 37.40
C MET A 137 -17.38 0.28 36.47
N CYS A 138 -18.58 -0.16 36.08
CA CYS A 138 -19.58 0.68 35.43
C CYS A 138 -20.24 1.63 36.44
N TYR A 139 -20.42 2.92 36.08
CA TYR A 139 -21.13 3.92 36.89
C TYR A 139 -22.33 4.48 36.14
N ALA A 140 -23.53 3.96 36.43
CA ALA A 140 -24.78 4.55 35.97
C ALA A 140 -24.93 5.99 36.48
N GLY A 141 -24.74 6.97 35.58
CA GLY A 141 -24.94 8.40 35.84
C GLY A 141 -23.72 9.19 36.35
N GLY A 142 -22.50 8.66 36.21
CA GLY A 142 -21.25 9.41 36.44
C GLY A 142 -20.66 10.01 35.15
N PRO A 143 -19.74 10.99 35.22
CA PRO A 143 -18.87 11.30 34.08
C PRO A 143 -18.10 10.03 33.68
N ASN A 144 -17.86 9.82 32.38
CA ASN A 144 -17.02 8.75 31.81
C ASN A 144 -17.65 7.36 31.60
N ASN A 145 -18.98 7.23 31.49
CA ASN A 145 -19.61 5.94 31.13
C ASN A 145 -19.25 5.46 29.70
N ASP A 146 -19.07 6.39 28.77
CA ASP A 146 -18.80 6.09 27.35
C ASP A 146 -17.38 5.57 27.09
N VAL A 147 -16.52 5.60 28.11
CA VAL A 147 -15.10 5.21 28.06
C VAL A 147 -14.80 4.10 29.09
N TYR A 148 -15.82 3.33 29.46
CA TYR A 148 -15.66 2.19 30.36
C TYR A 148 -14.69 1.16 29.75
N ASN A 149 -13.62 0.85 30.48
CA ASN A 149 -12.47 0.08 30.01
C ASN A 149 -12.62 -1.45 30.12
N GLY A 150 -13.79 -1.93 30.58
CA GLY A 150 -14.06 -3.34 30.81
C GLY A 150 -13.75 -3.78 32.24
N PRO A 151 -14.14 -5.02 32.62
CA PRO A 151 -13.88 -5.57 33.95
C PRO A 151 -12.39 -5.82 34.20
N VAL A 152 -12.01 -5.89 35.47
CA VAL A 152 -10.68 -6.38 35.87
C VAL A 152 -10.55 -7.87 35.58
N ASP A 153 -9.37 -8.31 35.16
CA ASP A 153 -9.01 -9.72 35.17
C ASP A 153 -8.58 -10.13 36.60
N THR A 154 -8.89 -11.37 36.96
CA THR A 154 -8.55 -11.98 38.26
C THR A 154 -8.07 -13.41 38.10
N VAL A 155 -7.73 -13.80 36.86
CA VAL A 155 -7.15 -15.08 36.50
C VAL A 155 -5.63 -14.95 36.51
N ASP A 156 -4.98 -16.00 37.00
CA ASP A 156 -3.54 -16.23 36.98
C ASP A 156 -3.23 -16.82 35.60
N ASN A 157 -2.73 -15.99 34.69
CA ASN A 157 -2.69 -16.30 33.26
C ASN A 157 -1.45 -17.11 32.90
N ASP A 158 -0.36 -16.97 33.66
CA ASP A 158 0.89 -17.72 33.46
C ASP A 158 1.07 -18.92 34.41
N GLY A 159 0.19 -19.05 35.41
CA GLY A 159 0.09 -20.18 36.32
C GLY A 159 1.11 -20.17 37.45
N ASP A 160 1.70 -19.01 37.75
CA ASP A 160 2.73 -18.86 38.77
C ASP A 160 2.16 -18.76 40.20
N GLY A 161 0.84 -18.62 40.32
CA GLY A 161 0.09 -18.56 41.57
C GLY A 161 -0.12 -17.16 42.12
N ARG A 162 0.18 -16.13 41.33
CA ARG A 162 0.02 -14.73 41.65
C ARG A 162 -1.01 -14.07 40.73
N LEU A 163 -1.33 -12.80 40.95
CA LEU A 163 -2.43 -12.10 40.28
C LEU A 163 -2.13 -10.59 40.25
N ASN A 164 -2.38 -9.95 39.10
CA ASN A 164 -2.35 -8.49 38.91
C ASN A 164 -0.98 -7.86 39.27
N GLU A 165 0.08 -8.29 38.58
CA GLU A 165 1.46 -7.93 38.93
C GLU A 165 1.98 -6.79 38.03
N ASP A 166 2.22 -7.03 36.73
CA ASP A 166 2.79 -6.04 35.80
C ASP A 166 1.97 -5.80 34.51
N HIS A 167 2.19 -4.66 33.84
CA HIS A 167 1.68 -4.40 32.50
C HIS A 167 2.52 -5.11 31.43
N VAL A 168 1.98 -5.26 30.21
CA VAL A 168 2.67 -5.84 29.03
C VAL A 168 3.70 -4.87 28.41
N ASP A 169 4.42 -4.12 29.25
CA ASP A 169 5.40 -3.10 28.86
C ASP A 169 6.85 -3.49 29.18
N GLY A 170 7.05 -4.71 29.71
CA GLY A 170 8.33 -5.26 30.10
C GLY A 170 8.97 -4.58 31.33
N LYS A 171 8.19 -3.87 32.15
CA LYS A 171 8.64 -3.24 33.39
C LYS A 171 8.09 -3.97 34.63
N ASP A 172 8.92 -3.98 35.67
CA ASP A 172 8.59 -4.43 37.03
C ASP A 172 7.97 -3.23 37.77
N ASP A 173 6.64 -3.10 37.68
CA ASP A 173 5.85 -1.97 38.18
C ASP A 173 5.58 -2.07 39.69
N ASP A 174 5.57 -3.28 40.23
CA ASP A 174 5.33 -3.55 41.66
C ASP A 174 6.63 -3.71 42.50
N ALA A 175 7.78 -3.74 41.83
CA ALA A 175 9.14 -3.81 42.34
C ALA A 175 9.46 -5.10 43.12
N ASP A 176 8.83 -6.22 42.77
CA ASP A 176 9.08 -7.52 43.36
C ASP A 176 10.32 -8.25 42.77
N GLY A 177 10.84 -7.75 41.64
CA GLY A 177 12.02 -8.24 40.95
C GLY A 177 11.74 -9.31 39.88
N LEU A 178 10.48 -9.56 39.54
CA LEU A 178 10.03 -10.33 38.40
C LEU A 178 9.43 -9.38 37.35
N VAL A 179 9.23 -9.92 36.14
CA VAL A 179 8.43 -9.28 35.09
C VAL A 179 7.49 -10.42 34.67
N ASP A 180 6.40 -10.57 35.42
CA ASP A 180 5.36 -11.59 35.26
C ASP A 180 4.04 -10.92 34.88
N GLU A 181 3.69 -11.07 33.60
CA GLU A 181 2.64 -10.30 32.93
C GLU A 181 1.22 -10.85 33.26
N ASP A 182 0.77 -10.69 34.50
CA ASP A 182 -0.62 -10.90 34.92
C ASP A 182 -1.38 -9.58 34.93
N TRP A 183 -2.06 -9.29 33.82
CA TRP A 183 -2.67 -8.00 33.55
C TRP A 183 -3.96 -7.77 34.36
N MET A 184 -4.09 -6.56 34.91
CA MET A 184 -5.26 -6.15 35.71
C MET A 184 -6.56 -6.04 34.90
N GLY A 185 -6.47 -6.01 33.57
CA GLY A 185 -7.60 -5.94 32.63
C GLY A 185 -7.16 -5.59 31.21
N GLY A 186 -8.12 -5.42 30.30
CA GLY A 186 -7.88 -5.38 28.84
C GLY A 186 -8.39 -6.66 28.19
N ASN A 187 -8.48 -6.70 26.87
CA ASN A 187 -8.96 -7.80 26.04
C ASN A 187 -10.08 -8.65 26.68
N SER A 188 -11.07 -8.01 27.30
CA SER A 188 -12.18 -8.70 27.99
C SER A 188 -13.32 -9.01 27.04
N GLU A 189 -13.41 -8.23 25.97
CA GLU A 189 -14.47 -8.29 24.99
C GLU A 189 -14.13 -9.26 23.86
N PRO A 190 -15.11 -10.00 23.33
CA PRO A 190 -14.84 -10.92 22.22
C PRO A 190 -14.29 -10.20 20.98
N GLU A 191 -14.65 -8.93 20.78
CA GLU A 191 -14.14 -8.10 19.70
C GLU A 191 -12.65 -7.77 19.86
N THR A 192 -12.22 -7.30 21.04
CA THR A 192 -10.79 -7.00 21.29
C THR A 192 -9.96 -8.27 21.37
N LYS A 193 -10.49 -9.38 21.92
CA LYS A 193 -9.86 -10.70 21.87
C LYS A 193 -9.61 -11.21 20.46
N PHE A 194 -10.54 -10.97 19.53
CA PHE A 194 -10.32 -11.34 18.13
C PHE A 194 -9.11 -10.61 17.53
N ILE A 195 -8.95 -9.32 17.83
CA ILE A 195 -7.80 -8.53 17.37
C ILE A 195 -6.51 -9.00 18.05
N GLN A 196 -6.57 -9.28 19.35
CA GLN A 196 -5.47 -9.87 20.11
C GLN A 196 -5.00 -11.17 19.45
N ASP A 197 -5.90 -12.15 19.36
CA ASP A 197 -5.63 -13.47 18.78
C ASP A 197 -5.03 -13.33 17.37
N MET A 198 -5.61 -12.47 16.52
CA MET A 198 -5.12 -12.28 15.16
C MET A 198 -3.71 -11.67 15.11
N THR A 199 -3.40 -10.74 16.01
CA THR A 199 -2.12 -10.03 16.05
C THR A 199 -1.01 -10.89 16.66
N GLU A 200 -1.29 -11.54 17.79
CA GLU A 200 -0.34 -12.40 18.52
C GLU A 200 -0.10 -13.74 17.80
N MET A 201 -1.10 -14.28 17.09
CA MET A 201 -0.88 -15.48 16.25
C MET A 201 -0.09 -15.17 14.98
N ASN A 202 0.03 -13.89 14.60
CA ASN A 202 0.83 -13.44 13.47
C ASN A 202 2.28 -13.17 13.92
N ASP A 203 2.90 -14.16 14.55
CA ASP A 203 4.30 -14.18 15.01
C ASP A 203 4.96 -15.41 14.36
N ASP A 204 5.34 -15.26 13.08
CA ASP A 204 5.84 -16.36 12.27
C ASP A 204 7.28 -16.77 12.63
N ASP A 205 8.07 -15.86 13.22
CA ASP A 205 9.45 -16.11 13.63
C ASP A 205 9.62 -16.44 15.12
N GLY A 206 8.55 -16.28 15.91
CA GLY A 206 8.46 -16.66 17.32
C GLY A 206 9.22 -15.71 18.24
N ASP A 207 9.37 -14.44 17.85
CA ASP A 207 10.07 -13.42 18.64
C ASP A 207 9.18 -12.72 19.67
N GLY A 208 7.88 -13.04 19.69
CA GLY A 208 6.88 -12.49 20.60
C GLY A 208 6.22 -11.20 20.08
N SER A 209 6.62 -10.69 18.92
CA SER A 209 6.04 -9.51 18.28
C SER A 209 5.24 -9.89 17.04
N SER A 210 4.27 -9.04 16.70
CA SER A 210 3.48 -9.25 15.49
C SER A 210 4.25 -8.92 14.22
N GLU A 211 3.96 -9.63 13.14
CA GLU A 211 4.40 -9.31 11.78
C GLU A 211 3.57 -8.21 11.12
N PHE A 212 2.52 -7.72 11.80
CA PHE A 212 1.87 -6.47 11.44
C PHE A 212 2.77 -5.27 11.77
N LYS A 213 3.78 -5.00 10.94
CA LYS A 213 4.74 -3.89 11.19
C LYS A 213 4.12 -2.50 11.09
N SER A 214 2.97 -2.36 10.43
CA SER A 214 2.23 -1.09 10.35
C SER A 214 0.73 -1.33 10.43
N THR A 215 0.03 -0.55 11.23
CA THR A 215 -1.41 -0.69 11.46
C THR A 215 -2.11 0.66 11.45
N ILE A 216 -3.38 0.66 11.05
CA ILE A 216 -4.21 1.86 11.00
C ILE A 216 -5.58 1.52 11.57
N THR A 217 -6.07 2.35 12.48
CA THR A 217 -7.44 2.27 12.99
C THR A 217 -8.22 3.53 12.58
N TRP A 218 -9.42 3.30 12.02
CA TRP A 218 -10.29 4.36 11.53
C TRP A 218 -11.30 4.75 12.60
N HIS A 219 -11.29 6.03 12.96
CA HIS A 219 -12.22 6.63 13.90
C HIS A 219 -12.89 7.86 13.27
N SER A 220 -13.96 8.34 13.88
CA SER A 220 -14.49 9.67 13.58
C SER A 220 -14.82 10.34 14.91
N PHE A 221 -14.65 11.65 15.07
CA PHE A 221 -14.28 12.65 14.06
C PHE A 221 -13.21 13.59 14.59
N SER A 222 -12.57 14.36 13.69
CA SER A 222 -11.84 15.63 13.95
C SER A 222 -10.83 16.00 12.84
N GLU A 223 -10.68 15.17 11.81
CA GLU A 223 -9.66 15.33 10.75
C GLU A 223 -8.24 15.32 11.32
N LEU A 224 -7.91 14.26 12.08
CA LEU A 224 -6.63 14.09 12.76
C LEU A 224 -5.88 12.84 12.32
N VAL A 225 -4.56 12.93 12.34
CA VAL A 225 -3.64 11.79 12.28
C VAL A 225 -2.95 11.68 13.63
N LEU A 226 -3.27 10.64 14.38
CA LEU A 226 -2.78 10.43 15.74
C LEU A 226 -1.80 9.26 15.81
N TRP A 227 -0.74 9.41 16.59
CA TRP A 227 0.22 8.35 16.88
C TRP A 227 0.45 8.20 18.40
N PRO A 228 1.02 7.06 18.85
CA PRO A 228 1.36 6.84 20.26
C PRO A 228 2.32 7.89 20.85
N TRP A 229 2.32 8.14 22.15
CA TRP A 229 1.49 7.46 23.16
C TRP A 229 0.20 8.23 23.43
N GLY A 230 -0.87 7.48 23.73
CA GLY A 230 -2.10 7.98 24.34
C GLY A 230 -2.02 8.01 25.87
N HIS A 231 -1.39 7.01 26.50
CA HIS A 231 -1.50 6.77 27.95
C HIS A 231 -0.72 7.75 28.82
N CYS A 232 0.17 8.57 28.28
CA CYS A 232 0.86 9.56 29.09
C CYS A 232 1.19 10.84 28.34
N THR A 233 1.09 11.97 29.07
CA THR A 233 1.41 13.30 28.58
C THR A 233 2.91 13.57 28.65
N ASP A 234 3.46 14.26 27.66
CA ASP A 234 4.89 14.58 27.53
C ASP A 234 5.81 13.34 27.45
N CYS A 235 5.25 12.18 27.09
CA CYS A 235 5.98 10.96 26.84
C CYS A 235 6.38 10.87 25.38
N VAL A 236 7.62 10.44 25.14
CA VAL A 236 8.14 10.18 23.80
C VAL A 236 8.33 8.69 23.60
N THR A 237 8.00 8.22 22.41
CA THR A 237 8.31 6.84 22.01
C THR A 237 9.81 6.72 21.68
N PRO A 238 10.40 5.51 21.72
CA PRO A 238 11.76 5.30 21.22
C PRO A 238 11.98 5.71 19.76
N ASP A 239 10.92 5.59 18.94
CA ASP A 239 10.91 5.90 17.51
C ASP A 239 10.13 7.20 17.19
N ASP A 240 10.06 8.14 18.13
CA ASP A 240 9.23 9.36 18.05
C ASP A 240 9.45 10.16 16.76
N GLU A 241 10.72 10.38 16.40
CA GLU A 241 11.09 11.09 15.16
C GLU A 241 10.53 10.41 13.90
N TYR A 242 10.49 9.08 13.88
CA TYR A 242 10.04 8.29 12.74
C TYR A 242 8.51 8.22 12.67
N LEU A 243 7.84 8.10 13.81
CA LEU A 243 6.37 8.19 13.88
C LEU A 243 5.88 9.57 13.43
N ILE A 244 6.52 10.63 13.90
CA ILE A 244 6.23 12.01 13.49
C ILE A 244 6.42 12.19 11.99
N TYR A 245 7.47 11.61 11.40
CA TYR A 245 7.70 11.69 9.96
C TYR A 245 6.53 11.10 9.16
N HIS A 246 6.15 9.86 9.44
CA HIS A 246 5.04 9.18 8.75
C HIS A 246 3.69 9.85 9.03
N GLY A 247 3.43 10.27 10.27
CA GLY A 247 2.24 11.03 10.63
C GLY A 247 2.11 12.33 9.84
N ASN A 248 3.22 13.05 9.66
CA ASN A 248 3.25 14.26 8.82
C ASN A 248 3.06 13.96 7.33
N VAL A 249 3.60 12.86 6.81
CA VAL A 249 3.36 12.45 5.41
C VAL A 249 1.87 12.18 5.19
N MET A 250 1.24 11.39 6.07
CA MET A 250 -0.20 11.11 5.97
C MET A 250 -1.03 12.38 6.14
N ALA A 251 -0.68 13.25 7.08
CA ALA A 251 -1.34 14.55 7.25
C ALA A 251 -1.24 15.44 6.01
N GLN A 252 -0.11 15.41 5.30
CA GLN A 252 0.02 16.13 4.02
C GLN A 252 -0.85 15.50 2.92
N MET A 253 -0.98 14.17 2.91
CA MET A 253 -1.82 13.46 1.94
C MET A 253 -3.31 13.76 2.15
N THR A 254 -3.75 13.94 3.40
CA THR A 254 -5.16 14.13 3.74
C THR A 254 -5.51 15.56 4.12
N ASP A 255 -4.56 16.47 4.30
CA ASP A 255 -4.76 17.78 4.93
C ASP A 255 -5.40 17.68 6.35
N TYR A 256 -5.09 16.61 7.07
CA TYR A 256 -5.48 16.43 8.47
C TYR A 256 -4.42 17.00 9.41
N ALA A 257 -4.80 17.34 10.65
CA ALA A 257 -3.81 17.81 11.61
C ALA A 257 -3.06 16.62 12.25
N PRO A 258 -1.72 16.57 12.16
CA PRO A 258 -0.92 15.54 12.82
C PRO A 258 -0.64 15.94 14.28
N MET A 259 -0.85 15.03 15.23
CA MET A 259 -0.43 15.20 16.63
C MET A 259 -0.28 13.86 17.36
N GLN A 260 0.46 13.85 18.47
CA GLN A 260 0.46 12.70 19.37
C GLN A 260 -0.90 12.56 20.06
N SER A 261 -1.39 11.33 20.23
CA SER A 261 -2.72 11.05 20.80
C SER A 261 -2.98 11.76 22.14
N SER A 262 -1.99 11.73 23.05
CA SER A 262 -2.09 12.37 24.37
C SER A 262 -2.21 13.90 24.35
N GLU A 263 -1.83 14.58 23.25
CA GLU A 263 -2.00 16.04 23.10
C GLU A 263 -3.47 16.44 22.95
N LEU A 264 -4.30 15.53 22.41
CA LEU A 264 -5.75 15.73 22.31
C LEU A 264 -6.38 15.51 23.70
N TYR A 265 -6.20 14.31 24.24
CA TYR A 265 -6.46 13.97 25.64
C TYR A 265 -5.80 12.61 25.97
N PRO A 266 -5.38 12.37 27.23
CA PRO A 266 -4.77 11.09 27.60
C PRO A 266 -5.75 9.89 27.52
N THR A 267 -5.30 8.76 26.97
CA THR A 267 -6.07 7.51 26.81
C THR A 267 -5.27 6.29 27.22
N THR A 268 -5.85 5.39 28.01
CA THR A 268 -5.22 4.09 28.36
C THR A 268 -5.90 2.93 27.67
N GLY A 269 -5.14 1.90 27.32
CA GLY A 269 -5.67 0.67 26.73
C GLY A 269 -6.28 0.89 25.35
N ASP A 270 -5.76 1.84 24.57
CA ASP A 270 -6.14 2.03 23.17
C ASP A 270 -5.35 1.11 22.23
N PHE A 271 -5.90 0.92 21.04
CA PHE A 271 -5.36 0.02 20.03
C PHE A 271 -3.93 0.36 19.61
N CYS A 272 -3.61 1.65 19.44
CA CYS A 272 -2.31 2.04 18.91
C CYS A 272 -1.19 2.00 19.95
N ASP A 273 -1.49 2.35 21.20
CA ASP A 273 -0.55 2.14 22.30
C ASP A 273 -0.20 0.66 22.45
N TRP A 274 -1.18 -0.25 22.34
CA TRP A 274 -0.92 -1.68 22.40
C TRP A 274 -0.12 -2.22 21.20
N HIS A 275 -0.50 -1.85 19.98
CA HIS A 275 0.24 -2.29 18.79
C HIS A 275 1.69 -1.81 18.77
N TYR A 276 1.93 -0.55 19.15
CA TYR A 276 3.29 -0.02 19.18
C TYR A 276 4.08 -0.55 20.38
N GLY A 277 3.47 -0.58 21.58
CA GLY A 277 4.17 -0.92 22.81
C GLY A 277 4.46 -2.40 23.01
N VAL A 278 3.60 -3.30 22.51
CA VAL A 278 3.78 -4.75 22.66
C VAL A 278 4.42 -5.37 21.40
N HIS A 279 4.14 -4.82 20.22
CA HIS A 279 4.46 -5.49 18.95
C HIS A 279 5.35 -4.68 17.99
N ASP A 280 5.92 -3.56 18.43
CA ASP A 280 6.74 -2.66 17.60
C ASP A 280 6.05 -2.24 16.28
N SER A 281 4.70 -2.25 16.27
CA SER A 281 3.89 -1.92 15.10
C SER A 281 3.68 -0.43 15.01
N TYR A 282 4.01 0.17 13.86
CA TYR A 282 3.76 1.59 13.61
C TYR A 282 2.26 1.80 13.41
N CYS A 283 1.57 2.20 14.49
CA CYS A 283 0.12 2.38 14.50
C CYS A 283 -0.29 3.84 14.41
N TYR A 284 -1.35 4.11 13.63
CA TYR A 284 -1.99 5.43 13.55
C TYR A 284 -3.50 5.35 13.71
N THR A 285 -4.04 6.24 14.52
CA THR A 285 -5.49 6.49 14.60
C THR A 285 -5.84 7.64 13.68
N ILE A 286 -6.73 7.39 12.72
CA ILE A 286 -7.18 8.39 11.76
C ILE A 286 -8.61 8.80 12.11
N GLU A 287 -8.78 10.03 12.58
CA GLU A 287 -10.08 10.61 12.92
C GLU A 287 -10.65 11.29 11.67
N ILE A 288 -11.50 10.61 10.91
CA ILE A 288 -12.06 11.12 9.65
C ILE A 288 -13.27 12.04 9.88
N GLY A 289 -13.46 12.97 8.95
CA GLY A 289 -14.65 13.83 8.94
C GLY A 289 -14.77 14.74 10.16
N ASN A 290 -15.94 15.36 10.28
CA ASN A 290 -16.29 16.33 11.32
C ASN A 290 -17.55 15.95 12.13
N ALA A 291 -18.08 14.74 11.91
CA ALA A 291 -19.25 14.20 12.60
C ALA A 291 -19.19 12.67 12.71
N PHE A 292 -19.91 12.10 13.69
CA PHE A 292 -20.08 10.63 13.78
C PHE A 292 -21.06 10.12 12.71
N HIS A 293 -22.09 10.92 12.38
CA HIS A 293 -23.03 10.62 11.30
C HIS A 293 -22.93 11.68 10.21
N GLU A 294 -22.01 11.47 9.28
CA GLU A 294 -21.83 12.37 8.13
C GLU A 294 -23.04 12.36 7.18
N LEU A 295 -23.18 13.45 6.42
CA LEU A 295 -24.17 13.50 5.37
C LEU A 295 -23.82 12.50 4.26
N PRO A 296 -24.79 11.77 3.69
CA PRO A 296 -24.52 10.79 2.64
C PRO A 296 -23.75 11.35 1.44
N GLU A 297 -23.93 12.63 1.12
CA GLU A 297 -23.20 13.35 0.07
C GLU A 297 -21.69 13.49 0.32
N ASP A 298 -21.26 13.53 1.59
CA ASP A 298 -19.86 13.75 1.98
C ASP A 298 -19.05 12.44 2.00
N ILE A 299 -19.71 11.28 2.03
CA ILE A 299 -19.07 9.96 2.14
C ILE A 299 -18.04 9.72 1.03
N ALA A 300 -18.39 10.06 -0.21
CA ALA A 300 -17.52 9.82 -1.36
C ALA A 300 -16.21 10.62 -1.27
N HIS A 301 -16.32 11.91 -0.95
CA HIS A 301 -15.17 12.78 -0.74
C HIS A 301 -14.29 12.28 0.42
N THR A 302 -14.91 11.96 1.56
CA THR A 302 -14.15 11.49 2.74
C THR A 302 -13.43 10.18 2.46
N ALA A 303 -14.04 9.25 1.72
CA ALA A 303 -13.39 8.00 1.33
C ALA A 303 -12.18 8.24 0.41
N VAL A 304 -12.35 9.11 -0.58
CA VAL A 304 -11.33 9.44 -1.59
C VAL A 304 -10.14 10.15 -0.94
N ARG A 305 -10.40 11.16 -0.10
CA ARG A 305 -9.39 11.92 0.68
C ARG A 305 -8.46 11.03 1.51
N ASN A 306 -8.97 9.88 1.94
CA ASN A 306 -8.29 8.94 2.83
C ASN A 306 -7.76 7.69 2.10
N LEU A 307 -7.94 7.58 0.78
CA LEU A 307 -7.52 6.41 0.01
C LEU A 307 -5.99 6.22 0.05
N GLY A 308 -5.25 7.31 -0.13
CA GLY A 308 -3.80 7.26 -0.26
C GLY A 308 -3.08 6.76 0.98
N ILE A 309 -3.56 7.07 2.19
CA ILE A 309 -2.87 6.66 3.42
C ILE A 309 -2.89 5.14 3.61
N SER A 310 -3.90 4.44 3.08
CA SER A 310 -3.95 2.98 3.15
C SER A 310 -2.86 2.33 2.29
N PHE A 311 -2.62 2.87 1.09
CA PHE A 311 -1.52 2.44 0.23
C PHE A 311 -0.16 2.80 0.82
N TYR A 312 -0.03 4.00 1.40
CA TYR A 312 1.18 4.42 2.08
C TYR A 312 1.53 3.51 3.25
N MET A 313 0.56 3.18 4.11
CA MET A 313 0.74 2.25 5.21
C MET A 313 1.18 0.86 4.71
N SER A 314 0.58 0.38 3.62
CA SER A 314 0.99 -0.89 2.99
C SER A 314 2.42 -0.82 2.42
N GLU A 315 2.83 0.33 1.89
CA GLU A 315 4.17 0.52 1.34
C GLU A 315 5.24 0.43 2.44
N ILE A 316 5.04 1.15 3.55
CA ILE A 316 6.02 1.25 4.64
C ILE A 316 6.07 -0.01 5.52
N ALA A 317 5.10 -0.90 5.40
CA ALA A 317 4.97 -2.12 6.20
C ALA A 317 6.17 -3.09 6.11
N ASP A 318 7.08 -2.93 5.14
CA ASP A 318 8.28 -3.78 5.07
C ASP A 318 9.34 -3.45 6.12
N ASP A 319 9.50 -2.16 6.44
CA ASP A 319 10.41 -1.66 7.48
C ASP A 319 10.08 -0.17 7.72
N PRO A 320 9.05 0.15 8.51
CA PRO A 320 8.56 1.52 8.63
C PRO A 320 9.63 2.44 9.20
N ARG A 321 10.37 1.99 10.21
CA ARG A 321 11.50 2.73 10.77
C ARG A 321 12.53 3.11 9.71
N TYR A 322 12.98 2.15 8.91
CA TYR A 322 13.97 2.42 7.88
C TYR A 322 13.41 3.28 6.74
N ARG A 323 12.13 3.12 6.39
CA ARG A 323 11.42 3.97 5.43
C ARG A 323 11.40 5.44 5.90
N ALA A 324 11.19 5.70 7.19
CA ALA A 324 11.32 7.04 7.76
C ALA A 324 12.74 7.58 7.65
N ILE A 325 13.76 6.81 8.04
CA ILE A 325 15.17 7.24 7.96
C ILE A 325 15.53 7.69 6.55
N VAL A 326 15.21 6.87 5.55
CA VAL A 326 15.48 7.15 4.14
C VAL A 326 14.72 8.38 3.64
N GLY A 327 13.48 8.58 4.11
CA GLY A 327 12.67 9.74 3.82
C GLY A 327 13.21 11.04 4.43
N ILE A 328 13.62 11.01 5.70
CA ILE A 328 14.23 12.13 6.42
C ILE A 328 15.58 12.51 5.78
N GLU A 329 16.42 11.53 5.48
CA GLU A 329 17.72 11.73 4.83
C GLU A 329 17.59 12.01 3.32
N ASN A 330 16.38 11.85 2.77
CA ASN A 330 16.03 12.08 1.38
C ASN A 330 16.92 11.30 0.39
N THR A 331 17.30 10.07 0.74
CA THR A 331 18.27 9.30 -0.07
C THR A 331 17.63 8.65 -1.30
N THR A 332 16.34 8.29 -1.27
CA THR A 332 15.61 7.72 -2.42
C THR A 332 15.41 8.70 -3.55
N THR A 333 15.10 9.97 -3.27
CA THR A 333 14.76 10.95 -4.31
C THR A 333 15.95 11.45 -5.14
N ARG A 334 17.19 11.21 -4.68
CA ARG A 334 18.41 11.57 -5.42
C ARG A 334 18.95 10.45 -6.31
N GLN A 335 18.47 9.23 -6.10
CA GLN A 335 18.83 8.04 -6.88
C GLN A 335 18.03 8.02 -8.18
N TRP A 336 18.54 7.35 -9.21
CA TRP A 336 17.86 7.31 -10.50
C TRP A 336 18.15 6.01 -11.26
N LEU A 337 17.14 5.53 -11.96
CA LEU A 337 17.25 4.51 -13.00
C LEU A 337 17.43 5.21 -14.35
N ALA A 338 18.25 4.66 -15.25
CA ALA A 338 18.50 5.28 -16.54
C ALA A 338 17.19 5.47 -17.33
N ASP A 339 16.84 6.73 -17.61
CA ASP A 339 15.71 7.11 -18.46
C ASP A 339 15.87 6.55 -19.89
N PRO A 340 14.79 6.24 -20.63
CA PRO A 340 14.85 5.76 -22.01
C PRO A 340 15.73 6.58 -22.96
N ALA A 341 15.86 7.89 -22.74
CA ALA A 341 16.74 8.77 -23.53
C ALA A 341 18.24 8.51 -23.28
N ASN A 342 18.59 7.99 -22.10
CA ASN A 342 19.97 7.71 -21.69
C ASN A 342 20.37 6.24 -21.88
N VAL A 343 19.40 5.34 -22.15
CA VAL A 343 19.69 3.93 -22.44
C VAL A 343 20.20 3.77 -23.87
N THR A 344 21.46 3.36 -24.02
CA THR A 344 22.05 3.08 -25.34
C THR A 344 21.72 1.66 -25.80
N VAL A 345 20.90 1.53 -26.85
CA VAL A 345 20.56 0.23 -27.45
C VAL A 345 21.68 -0.23 -28.40
N PRO A 346 22.42 -1.32 -28.10
CA PRO A 346 23.51 -1.79 -28.95
C PRO A 346 23.00 -2.45 -30.23
N GLU A 347 23.81 -2.47 -31.29
CA GLU A 347 23.46 -3.09 -32.59
C GLU A 347 23.18 -4.59 -32.49
N ASN A 348 23.83 -5.31 -31.57
CA ASN A 348 23.56 -6.71 -31.28
C ASN A 348 23.82 -6.97 -29.79
N GLY A 349 23.08 -7.91 -29.20
CA GLY A 349 23.26 -8.36 -27.82
C GLY A 349 22.34 -7.68 -26.81
N ASP A 350 22.65 -7.87 -25.53
CA ASP A 350 21.79 -7.44 -24.42
C ASP A 350 21.83 -5.93 -24.23
N ILE A 351 20.70 -5.35 -23.80
CA ILE A 351 20.57 -3.90 -23.62
C ILE A 351 21.00 -3.55 -22.18
N PRO A 352 22.05 -2.73 -21.99
CA PRO A 352 22.47 -2.31 -20.66
C PRO A 352 21.50 -1.26 -20.11
N VAL A 353 21.10 -1.43 -18.86
CA VAL A 353 20.36 -0.45 -18.08
C VAL A 353 21.15 -0.15 -16.81
N GLU A 354 21.35 1.14 -16.56
CA GLU A 354 22.15 1.64 -15.46
C GLU A 354 21.25 2.14 -14.33
N LEU A 355 21.66 1.90 -13.09
CA LEU A 355 21.00 2.37 -11.88
C LEU A 355 22.06 3.01 -10.98
N CYS A 356 21.82 4.27 -10.60
CA CYS A 356 22.72 5.02 -9.76
C CYS A 356 22.17 5.10 -8.34
N LEU A 357 22.90 4.51 -7.39
CA LEU A 357 22.50 4.45 -5.99
C LEU A 357 23.36 5.35 -5.12
N ASP A 358 22.77 5.81 -4.03
CA ASP A 358 23.51 6.58 -3.05
C ASP A 358 24.48 5.69 -2.28
N THR A 359 25.68 6.20 -1.98
CA THR A 359 26.71 5.42 -1.26
C THR A 359 26.32 5.01 0.16
N ALA A 360 25.39 5.73 0.80
CA ALA A 360 24.86 5.37 2.11
C ALA A 360 23.68 4.40 2.03
N PHE A 361 23.10 4.18 0.85
CA PHE A 361 21.97 3.26 0.68
C PHE A 361 22.44 1.80 0.82
N PRO A 362 21.97 1.05 1.82
CA PRO A 362 22.38 -0.31 2.10
C PRO A 362 21.60 -1.29 1.23
N TYR A 363 22.12 -1.62 0.04
CA TYR A 363 21.48 -2.57 -0.89
C TYR A 363 22.13 -3.96 -0.86
N THR A 364 21.40 -4.96 -1.38
CA THR A 364 21.94 -6.29 -1.72
C THR A 364 21.91 -6.51 -3.23
N ILE A 365 22.77 -7.39 -3.77
CA ILE A 365 22.79 -7.77 -5.21
C ILE A 365 22.10 -9.12 -5.48
N GLN A 366 21.48 -9.72 -4.46
CA GLN A 366 20.71 -10.96 -4.64
C GLN A 366 19.52 -10.71 -5.55
N ILE A 367 19.37 -11.50 -6.62
CA ILE A 367 18.34 -11.29 -7.64
C ILE A 367 16.93 -11.36 -7.07
N GLU A 368 16.72 -12.09 -5.97
CA GLU A 368 15.44 -12.20 -5.27
C GLU A 368 15.00 -10.88 -4.63
N ARG A 369 15.96 -9.98 -4.31
CA ARG A 369 15.71 -8.70 -3.63
C ARG A 369 16.03 -7.48 -4.51
N THR A 370 17.06 -7.56 -5.33
CA THR A 370 17.48 -6.44 -6.19
C THR A 370 17.64 -6.90 -7.62
N HIS A 371 16.73 -6.46 -8.48
CA HIS A 371 16.67 -6.89 -9.86
C HIS A 371 15.99 -5.86 -10.75
N LEU A 372 16.37 -5.86 -12.01
CA LEU A 372 15.67 -5.14 -13.06
C LEU A 372 14.52 -6.01 -13.55
N MET A 373 13.30 -5.49 -13.44
CA MET A 373 12.13 -6.10 -14.06
C MET A 373 11.96 -5.53 -15.46
N TRP A 374 11.73 -6.40 -16.44
CA TRP A 374 11.42 -5.98 -17.80
C TRP A 374 10.40 -6.89 -18.47
N ARG A 375 9.64 -6.35 -19.41
CA ARG A 375 8.74 -7.11 -20.29
C ARG A 375 8.73 -6.50 -21.68
N PHE A 376 8.48 -7.35 -22.68
CA PHE A 376 8.42 -6.92 -24.08
C PHE A 376 6.96 -6.88 -24.54
N VAL A 377 6.54 -5.70 -25.00
CA VAL A 377 5.18 -5.43 -25.49
C VAL A 377 5.22 -5.47 -27.02
N GLU A 378 4.63 -6.53 -27.58
CA GLU A 378 4.45 -6.65 -29.03
C GLU A 378 3.29 -5.76 -29.50
N PRO A 379 3.49 -4.89 -30.51
CA PRO A 379 2.40 -4.12 -31.09
C PRO A 379 1.42 -5.05 -31.81
N THR A 380 0.19 -5.18 -31.31
CA THR A 380 -0.84 -6.02 -31.94
C THR A 380 -1.61 -5.25 -33.01
N ARG A 381 -1.98 -5.94 -34.10
CA ARG A 381 -2.68 -5.35 -35.26
C ARG A 381 -4.15 -4.97 -35.01
N GLN A 382 -4.65 -5.13 -33.78
CA GLN A 382 -6.03 -4.81 -33.38
C GLN A 382 -6.16 -3.44 -32.67
N GLN A 383 -5.07 -2.70 -32.49
CA GLN A 383 -5.13 -1.33 -31.97
C GLN A 383 -5.85 -0.42 -32.99
N ASN A 384 -7.09 -0.03 -32.69
CA ASN A 384 -7.81 0.99 -33.44
C ASN A 384 -7.47 2.39 -32.90
N ASP A 385 -7.72 3.43 -33.70
CA ASP A 385 -7.43 4.82 -33.31
C ASP A 385 -8.41 5.37 -32.23
N PHE A 386 -9.42 4.61 -31.78
CA PHE A 386 -10.52 5.11 -30.92
C PHE A 386 -11.17 4.02 -30.02
N GLY A 387 -10.41 3.35 -29.16
CA GLY A 387 -10.93 2.35 -28.22
C GLY A 387 -9.88 1.89 -27.20
N PRO A 388 -10.29 1.43 -26.00
CA PRO A 388 -9.37 1.12 -24.92
C PRO A 388 -8.42 -0.01 -25.34
N THR A 389 -7.15 0.17 -25.01
CA THR A 389 -6.06 -0.79 -25.14
C THR A 389 -6.49 -2.10 -24.47
N GLU A 390 -6.73 -3.16 -25.24
CA GLU A 390 -6.79 -4.49 -24.64
C GLU A 390 -5.42 -4.76 -24.00
N TRP A 391 -5.42 -4.90 -22.69
CA TRP A 391 -4.26 -5.23 -21.88
C TRP A 391 -3.70 -6.57 -22.34
N VAL A 392 -2.58 -6.54 -23.04
CA VAL A 392 -1.79 -7.76 -23.23
C VAL A 392 -0.96 -7.91 -21.97
N ASP A 393 -1.44 -8.71 -21.03
CA ASP A 393 -0.68 -9.08 -19.85
C ASP A 393 0.52 -9.94 -20.27
N VAL A 394 1.70 -9.32 -20.26
CA VAL A 394 2.97 -9.99 -20.48
C VAL A 394 3.68 -10.07 -19.14
N PRO A 395 4.02 -11.29 -18.66
CA PRO A 395 4.68 -11.44 -17.37
C PRO A 395 6.05 -10.77 -17.39
N TRP A 396 6.37 -10.13 -16.26
CA TRP A 396 7.67 -9.53 -16.02
C TRP A 396 8.77 -10.60 -15.92
N LYS A 397 9.94 -10.27 -16.43
CA LYS A 397 11.17 -11.06 -16.31
C LYS A 397 12.17 -10.30 -15.44
N MET A 398 13.01 -11.03 -14.73
CA MET A 398 14.04 -10.46 -13.86
C MET A 398 15.41 -10.58 -14.51
N SER A 399 16.20 -9.51 -14.40
CA SER A 399 17.62 -9.48 -14.75
C SER A 399 18.42 -8.96 -13.54
N ALA A 400 19.46 -9.70 -13.14
CA ALA A 400 20.28 -9.32 -12.00
C ALA A 400 21.06 -8.02 -12.24
N PHE A 401 21.21 -7.21 -11.19
CA PHE A 401 22.17 -6.12 -11.18
C PHE A 401 23.56 -6.64 -10.80
N ALA A 402 24.59 -6.06 -11.41
CA ALA A 402 25.98 -6.29 -11.08
C ALA A 402 26.64 -4.96 -10.67
N GLU A 403 27.43 -5.00 -9.60
CA GLU A 403 28.27 -3.89 -9.21
C GLU A 403 29.36 -3.63 -10.25
N THR A 404 29.65 -2.34 -10.44
CA THR A 404 30.76 -1.88 -11.25
C THR A 404 31.74 -1.09 -10.37
N ASP A 405 33.01 -1.05 -10.76
CA ASP A 405 34.01 -0.19 -10.09
C ASP A 405 33.81 1.31 -10.43
N ASP A 406 32.81 1.62 -11.26
CA ASP A 406 32.54 2.96 -11.77
C ASP A 406 31.59 3.72 -10.82
N SER A 407 31.84 5.02 -10.68
CA SER A 407 30.98 5.93 -9.92
C SER A 407 30.02 6.66 -10.86
N CYS A 408 28.80 6.89 -10.40
CA CYS A 408 27.81 7.72 -11.09
C CYS A 408 27.60 9.05 -10.37
N VAL A 409 26.87 9.97 -10.99
CA VAL A 409 26.49 11.25 -10.40
C VAL A 409 25.00 11.19 -10.09
N LEU A 410 24.63 11.38 -8.83
CA LEU A 410 23.25 11.44 -8.35
C LEU A 410 22.55 12.72 -8.83
N LEU A 411 21.23 12.82 -8.68
CA LEU A 411 20.45 13.98 -9.14
C LEU A 411 20.87 15.29 -8.45
N ASP A 412 21.41 15.22 -7.24
CA ASP A 412 21.94 16.35 -6.47
C ASP A 412 23.41 16.72 -6.83
N GLY A 413 24.04 15.95 -7.73
CA GLY A 413 25.43 16.13 -8.13
C GLY A 413 26.45 15.44 -7.23
N ALA A 414 26.04 14.70 -6.20
CA ALA A 414 26.94 13.88 -5.39
C ALA A 414 27.38 12.60 -6.13
N ASN A 415 28.42 11.95 -5.63
CA ASN A 415 28.88 10.68 -6.19
C ASN A 415 28.03 9.53 -5.66
N GLY A 416 27.60 8.65 -6.57
CA GLY A 416 26.88 7.41 -6.27
C GLY A 416 27.62 6.17 -6.76
N THR A 417 27.07 5.02 -6.40
CA THR A 417 27.51 3.70 -6.84
C THR A 417 26.70 3.26 -8.07
N LEU A 418 27.38 2.85 -9.13
CA LEU A 418 26.74 2.47 -10.39
C LEU A 418 26.52 0.95 -10.47
N LEU A 419 25.27 0.55 -10.69
CA LEU A 419 24.86 -0.82 -10.94
C LEU A 419 24.42 -1.00 -12.39
N HIS A 420 24.85 -2.09 -13.02
CA HIS A 420 24.46 -2.44 -14.39
C HIS A 420 23.58 -3.69 -14.38
N SER A 421 22.47 -3.64 -15.11
CA SER A 421 21.69 -4.82 -15.47
C SER A 421 21.58 -4.92 -16.98
N TYR A 422 21.39 -6.13 -17.48
CA TYR A 422 21.31 -6.41 -18.91
C TYR A 422 19.97 -7.05 -19.23
N ILE A 423 19.25 -6.50 -20.21
CA ILE A 423 17.99 -7.06 -20.71
C ILE A 423 18.31 -8.03 -21.86
N PRO A 424 18.12 -9.36 -21.67
CA PRO A 424 18.39 -10.35 -22.70
C PRO A 424 17.22 -10.42 -23.70
N LEU A 425 17.17 -9.45 -24.61
CA LEU A 425 16.19 -9.41 -25.70
C LEU A 425 16.81 -9.89 -27.03
N PRO A 426 16.25 -10.90 -27.70
CA PRO A 426 16.69 -11.33 -29.02
C PRO A 426 16.70 -10.20 -30.05
N ASP A 427 17.75 -10.13 -30.87
CA ASP A 427 17.93 -9.07 -31.90
C ASP A 427 16.84 -9.08 -32.99
N THR A 428 16.07 -10.17 -33.12
CA THR A 428 15.00 -10.33 -34.10
C THR A 428 13.69 -9.65 -33.73
N LEU A 429 13.55 -9.17 -32.49
CA LEU A 429 12.33 -8.55 -31.99
C LEU A 429 12.40 -7.03 -32.14
N ALA A 430 11.26 -6.43 -32.50
CA ALA A 430 11.09 -4.98 -32.60
C ALA A 430 9.73 -4.61 -31.99
N GLY A 431 9.71 -3.58 -31.16
CA GLY A 431 8.54 -3.26 -30.33
C GLY A 431 8.91 -2.34 -29.18
N LYS A 432 8.17 -2.42 -28.07
CA LYS A 432 8.41 -1.62 -26.87
C LYS A 432 8.84 -2.53 -25.73
N ILE A 433 9.81 -2.12 -24.94
CA ILE A 433 10.17 -2.73 -23.67
C ILE A 433 9.65 -1.82 -22.56
N GLN A 434 9.00 -2.41 -21.57
CA GLN A 434 8.74 -1.74 -20.31
C GLN A 434 9.72 -2.28 -19.27
N TYR A 435 10.34 -1.40 -18.50
CA TYR A 435 11.33 -1.79 -17.49
C TYR A 435 11.25 -0.90 -16.25
N LYS A 436 11.61 -1.48 -15.11
CA LYS A 436 11.69 -0.84 -13.80
C LYS A 436 12.71 -1.58 -12.94
N ALA A 437 13.21 -0.95 -11.89
CA ALA A 437 14.08 -1.58 -10.90
C ALA A 437 13.30 -1.82 -9.61
N MET A 438 13.52 -2.98 -9.00
CA MET A 438 13.15 -3.26 -7.62
C MET A 438 14.43 -3.46 -6.82
N LEU A 439 14.53 -2.79 -5.68
CA LEU A 439 15.66 -2.89 -4.77
C LEU A 439 15.21 -3.36 -3.40
N GLY A 440 16.03 -4.23 -2.82
CA GLY A 440 15.92 -4.62 -1.43
C GLY A 440 17.15 -4.20 -0.66
N THR A 441 16.95 -3.87 0.61
CA THR A 441 18.03 -3.47 1.50
C THR A 441 18.66 -4.68 2.17
N THR A 442 19.84 -4.48 2.75
CA THR A 442 20.46 -5.50 3.61
C THR A 442 19.66 -5.78 4.88
N ASN A 443 18.84 -4.81 5.32
CA ASN A 443 18.10 -4.87 6.58
C ASN A 443 16.77 -5.62 6.45
N GLY A 444 16.21 -5.75 5.24
CA GLY A 444 14.93 -6.44 5.04
C GLY A 444 13.99 -5.68 4.13
N ALA A 445 14.00 -4.34 4.22
CA ALA A 445 13.11 -3.46 3.46
C ALA A 445 13.14 -3.77 1.95
N PHE A 446 11.97 -4.09 1.39
CA PHE A 446 11.74 -4.43 0.00
C PHE A 446 10.24 -4.34 -0.35
N PRO A 447 9.86 -3.88 -1.56
CA PRO A 447 10.70 -3.29 -2.60
C PRO A 447 10.78 -1.77 -2.53
N PHE A 448 11.94 -1.20 -2.85
CA PHE A 448 12.05 0.17 -3.35
C PHE A 448 11.98 0.13 -4.88
N THR A 449 11.04 0.88 -5.49
CA THR A 449 10.82 0.85 -6.94
C THR A 449 11.35 2.11 -7.62
N TYR A 450 11.94 1.94 -8.82
CA TYR A 450 12.36 3.04 -9.68
C TYR A 450 11.95 2.76 -11.13
N PRO A 451 11.36 3.72 -11.87
CA PRO A 451 10.94 5.05 -11.41
C PRO A 451 9.84 4.99 -10.34
N GLY A 452 9.77 6.00 -9.48
CA GLY A 452 8.70 6.12 -8.49
C GLY A 452 7.35 6.45 -9.11
N VAL A 453 6.28 6.44 -8.30
CA VAL A 453 4.90 6.75 -8.77
C VAL A 453 4.82 8.17 -9.35
N ASN A 454 5.47 9.14 -8.69
CA ASN A 454 5.50 10.55 -9.09
C ASN A 454 6.22 10.82 -10.42
N GLU A 455 6.98 9.85 -10.95
CA GLU A 455 7.68 9.96 -12.24
C GLU A 455 6.88 9.34 -13.41
N GLY A 456 5.66 8.85 -13.13
CA GLY A 456 4.72 8.32 -14.11
C GLY A 456 4.78 6.80 -14.26
N GLY A 457 3.62 6.15 -14.14
CA GLY A 457 3.39 4.74 -14.49
C GLY A 457 4.14 3.68 -13.68
N ASN A 458 5.10 4.04 -12.80
CA ASN A 458 5.97 3.13 -12.04
C ASN A 458 6.86 2.21 -12.93
N TYR A 459 7.04 2.58 -14.20
CA TYR A 459 7.96 1.94 -15.15
C TYR A 459 8.31 2.87 -16.31
N TYR A 460 9.48 2.66 -16.91
CA TYR A 460 9.86 3.34 -18.14
C TYR A 460 9.52 2.52 -19.38
N GLU A 461 9.29 3.20 -20.50
CA GLU A 461 9.04 2.58 -21.81
C GLU A 461 10.14 2.93 -22.82
N LEU A 462 10.80 1.92 -23.36
CA LEU A 462 11.87 2.04 -24.35
C LEU A 462 11.46 1.39 -25.68
N THR A 463 11.54 2.14 -26.78
CA THR A 463 11.26 1.60 -28.11
C THR A 463 12.50 0.93 -28.69
N ILE A 464 12.37 -0.33 -29.12
CA ILE A 464 13.46 -1.13 -29.67
C ILE A 464 13.27 -1.33 -31.19
N PRO A 465 14.25 -0.89 -32.00
CA PRO A 465 14.25 -1.17 -33.43
C PRO A 465 14.60 -2.63 -33.71
N TYR A 466 14.33 -3.09 -34.94
CA TYR A 466 14.84 -4.39 -35.39
C TYR A 466 16.37 -4.36 -35.51
N ARG A 467 17.07 -5.28 -34.83
CA ARG A 467 18.53 -5.26 -34.70
C ARG A 467 19.26 -6.38 -35.42
N ALA A 468 18.56 -7.47 -35.74
CA ALA A 468 19.20 -8.64 -36.34
C ALA A 468 19.88 -8.28 -37.66
N SER A 469 21.12 -8.76 -37.82
CA SER A 469 21.87 -8.52 -39.05
C SER A 469 21.07 -8.98 -40.28
N PHE A 470 20.82 -8.04 -41.20
CA PHE A 470 20.40 -8.40 -42.55
C PHE A 470 21.54 -9.24 -43.14
N GLY A 471 21.31 -10.53 -43.37
CA GLY A 471 22.37 -11.52 -43.63
C GLY A 471 23.39 -11.10 -44.70
N SER A 472 24.53 -11.82 -44.74
CA SER A 472 25.71 -11.47 -45.56
C SER A 472 25.36 -10.84 -46.92
N SER A 473 25.90 -9.64 -47.18
CA SER A 473 25.76 -8.92 -48.45
C SER A 473 26.13 -9.78 -49.66
N VAL A 474 27.09 -10.70 -49.50
CA VAL A 474 27.47 -11.68 -50.52
C VAL A 474 26.35 -12.68 -50.79
N LEU A 475 25.71 -13.21 -49.75
CA LEU A 475 24.57 -14.12 -49.88
C LEU A 475 23.34 -13.42 -50.45
N ALA A 476 23.11 -12.15 -50.08
CA ALA A 476 22.04 -11.34 -50.66
C ALA A 476 22.24 -11.13 -52.17
N VAL A 477 23.47 -10.81 -52.61
CA VAL A 477 23.81 -10.70 -54.04
C VAL A 477 23.71 -12.04 -54.75
N LEU A 478 24.15 -13.14 -54.14
CA LEU A 478 23.99 -14.49 -54.68
C LEU A 478 22.52 -14.85 -54.88
N MET A 479 21.68 -14.59 -53.87
CA MET A 479 20.23 -14.83 -53.96
C MET A 479 19.58 -13.94 -55.01
N PHE A 480 19.98 -12.67 -55.13
CA PHE A 480 19.53 -11.80 -56.21
C PHE A 480 19.91 -12.35 -57.59
N LEU A 481 21.15 -12.83 -57.78
CA LEU A 481 21.60 -13.42 -59.04
C LEU A 481 20.86 -14.73 -59.37
N VAL A 482 20.54 -15.54 -58.36
CA VAL A 482 19.71 -16.75 -58.52
C VAL A 482 18.30 -16.37 -58.95
N ILE A 483 17.65 -15.41 -58.28
CA ILE A 483 16.30 -14.95 -58.65
C ILE A 483 16.31 -14.32 -60.06
N ALA A 484 17.29 -13.47 -60.37
CA ALA A 484 17.41 -12.85 -61.69
C ALA A 484 17.62 -13.91 -62.79
N SER A 485 18.43 -14.94 -62.55
CA SER A 485 18.66 -15.99 -63.54
C SER A 485 17.45 -16.91 -63.73
N PHE A 486 16.80 -17.37 -62.66
CA PHE A 486 15.66 -18.27 -62.78
C PHE A 486 14.35 -17.56 -63.13
N VAL A 487 14.07 -16.40 -62.55
CA VAL A 487 12.80 -15.68 -62.77
C VAL A 487 12.90 -14.83 -64.03
N TRP A 488 13.91 -13.96 -64.15
CA TRP A 488 14.01 -13.08 -65.33
C TRP A 488 14.62 -13.80 -66.52
N GLY A 489 15.61 -14.68 -66.31
CA GLY A 489 16.10 -15.56 -67.36
C GLY A 489 15.05 -16.58 -67.81
N GLY A 490 14.25 -17.11 -66.88
CA GLY A 490 13.11 -17.97 -67.19
C GLY A 490 12.02 -17.24 -67.98
N LEU A 491 11.64 -16.03 -67.55
CA LEU A 491 10.69 -15.17 -68.26
C LEU A 491 11.22 -14.77 -69.66
N GLY A 492 12.50 -14.45 -69.77
CA GLY A 492 13.15 -14.16 -71.04
C GLY A 492 13.15 -15.37 -71.97
N TYR A 493 13.38 -16.57 -71.43
CA TYR A 493 13.30 -17.82 -72.19
C TYR A 493 11.87 -18.14 -72.64
N THR A 494 10.86 -17.98 -71.77
CA THR A 494 9.46 -18.22 -72.14
C THR A 494 8.94 -17.19 -73.14
N LEU A 495 9.31 -15.92 -73.00
CA LEU A 495 9.02 -14.89 -74.01
C LEU A 495 9.69 -15.23 -75.33
N ARG A 496 10.97 -15.61 -75.33
CA ARG A 496 11.66 -16.06 -76.55
C ARG A 496 10.98 -17.28 -77.17
N ALA A 497 10.58 -18.27 -76.38
CA ALA A 497 9.88 -19.45 -76.86
C ALA A 497 8.46 -19.14 -77.39
N MET A 498 7.79 -18.10 -76.87
CA MET A 498 6.52 -17.61 -77.40
C MET A 498 6.66 -16.85 -78.73
N PHE A 499 7.82 -16.23 -78.99
CA PHE A 499 8.11 -15.46 -80.20
C PHE A 499 9.02 -16.20 -81.19
N ASP A 500 9.24 -17.50 -81.01
CA ASP A 500 10.05 -18.32 -81.92
C ASP A 500 9.17 -18.82 -83.08
N ASP A 501 9.22 -18.12 -84.21
CA ASP A 501 8.35 -18.33 -85.39
C ASP A 501 8.55 -19.71 -86.09
N GLU A 502 9.51 -20.53 -85.65
CA GLU A 502 9.79 -21.86 -86.22
C GLU A 502 9.10 -23.03 -85.49
N ARG A 503 8.35 -22.78 -84.41
CA ARG A 503 7.54 -23.81 -83.74
C ARG A 503 6.07 -23.39 -83.72
N GLY A 504 5.26 -24.14 -84.47
CA GLY A 504 3.81 -23.94 -84.54
C GLY A 504 3.21 -23.71 -83.16
N VAL A 505 2.40 -22.66 -83.07
CA VAL A 505 1.66 -22.26 -81.87
C VAL A 505 0.96 -23.49 -81.30
N ILE A 506 1.37 -23.90 -80.09
CA ILE A 506 0.74 -25.02 -79.37
C ILE A 506 -0.69 -24.59 -79.05
N GLY A 507 -1.67 -25.09 -79.83
CA GLY A 507 -3.09 -24.84 -79.58
C GLY A 507 -3.97 -24.48 -80.79
N LEU A 508 -3.46 -24.48 -82.03
CA LEU A 508 -4.30 -24.34 -83.24
C LEU A 508 -4.35 -25.65 -84.04
N PRO A 509 -5.53 -26.10 -84.53
CA PRO A 509 -5.66 -27.34 -85.30
C PRO A 509 -4.99 -27.20 -86.68
N GLU A 510 -4.38 -28.30 -87.17
CA GLU A 510 -3.94 -28.40 -88.56
C GLU A 510 -5.16 -28.41 -89.50
N ASP A 511 -5.21 -27.47 -90.44
CA ASP A 511 -6.23 -27.45 -91.49
C ASP A 511 -6.09 -28.69 -92.38
N GLY A 512 -7.15 -29.48 -92.44
CA GLY A 512 -7.20 -30.76 -93.14
C GLY A 512 -7.08 -30.64 -94.66
N GLY A 513 -6.23 -31.52 -95.22
CA GLY A 513 -6.17 -31.93 -96.61
C GLY A 513 -5.88 -33.41 -96.70
#